data_AF-A0A520PJY5-F1
#
_entry.id   AF-A0A520PJY5-F1
#
_cell.length_a   1.000
_cell.length_b   1.000
_cell.length_c   1.000
_cell.angle_alpha   90.00
_cell.angle_beta   90.00
_cell.angle_gamma   90.00
#
_symmetry.space_group_name_H-M   'P 1'
#
loop_
_entity.id
_entity.type
_entity.pdbx_description
1 polymer ?
#
loop_
_entity_poly.entity_id
_entity_poly.type
_entity_poly.pdbx_seq_one_letter_code
_entity_poly.pdbx_strand_id
1 'polypeptide(L)' 'MEPVKSYLTPKQLTAEFDVSKTCIYRWCRTGYFLSHKVGGRWRIDPDIDLESLSNPMNEQIWEGMRSRDW' A
#
# COMPACT_ATOMS: atom_id res chain seq x y z
N MET A 1 26.96 8.15 -5.17
CA MET A 1 26.20 7.07 -4.50
C MET A 1 24.75 7.47 -4.61
N GLU A 2 23.95 6.74 -5.38
CA GLU A 2 22.49 6.89 -5.34
C GLU A 2 22.02 6.70 -3.89
N PRO A 3 21.11 7.53 -3.35
CA PRO A 3 20.58 7.32 -2.02
C PRO A 3 19.95 5.93 -1.94
N VAL A 4 20.25 5.19 -0.88
CA VAL A 4 19.64 3.87 -0.64
C VAL A 4 18.14 4.10 -0.50
N LYS A 5 17.36 3.71 -1.51
CA LYS A 5 15.90 3.86 -1.49
C LYS A 5 15.34 3.12 -0.29
N SER A 6 14.75 3.84 0.65
CA SER A 6 14.24 3.28 1.91
C SER A 6 12.82 2.77 1.69
N TYR A 7 12.69 1.49 1.36
CA TYR A 7 11.37 0.88 1.16
C TYR A 7 10.60 0.72 2.47
N LEU A 8 9.30 1.01 2.42
CA LEU A 8 8.37 0.71 3.50
C LEU A 8 8.06 -0.79 3.52
N THR A 9 7.82 -1.29 4.72
CA THR A 9 7.41 -2.67 4.97
C THR A 9 5.92 -2.73 5.31
N PRO A 10 5.26 -3.87 5.06
CA PRO A 10 3.87 -4.04 5.48
C PRO A 10 3.64 -3.77 6.97
N LYS A 11 4.62 -4.04 7.82
CA LYS A 11 4.53 -3.80 9.28
C LYS A 11 4.51 -2.30 9.61
N GLN A 12 5.27 -1.47 8.90
CA GLN A 12 5.25 -0.03 9.10
C GLN A 12 3.89 0.54 8.70
N LEU A 13 3.39 0.12 7.53
CA LEU A 13 2.10 0.61 7.03
C LEU A 13 0.91 0.17 7.88
N THR A 14 0.96 -0.99 8.54
CA THR A 14 -0.11 -1.35 9.48
C THR A 14 -0.20 -0.38 10.66
N ALA A 15 0.93 0.13 11.15
CA ALA A 15 0.93 1.09 12.25
C ALA A 15 0.56 2.50 11.78
N GLU A 16 0.95 2.87 10.57
CA GLU A 16 0.67 4.17 9.97
C GLU A 16 -0.80 4.35 9.59
N PHE A 17 -1.40 3.35 8.96
CA PHE A 17 -2.79 3.40 8.49
C PHE A 17 -3.80 2.81 9.49
N ASP A 18 -3.34 2.23 10.61
CA ASP A 18 -4.17 1.51 11.58
C ASP A 18 -5.06 0.43 10.95
N VAL A 19 -4.49 -0.37 10.04
CA VAL A 19 -5.19 -1.47 9.36
C VAL A 19 -4.48 -2.80 9.57
N SER A 20 -5.21 -3.89 9.34
CA SER A 20 -4.64 -5.23 9.42
C SER A 20 -3.53 -5.46 8.37
N LYS A 21 -2.57 -6.34 8.68
CA LYS A 21 -1.53 -6.78 7.71
C LYS A 21 -2.14 -7.36 6.44
N THR A 22 -3.28 -8.05 6.56
CA THR A 22 -4.02 -8.61 5.43
C THR A 22 -4.48 -7.51 4.47
N CYS A 23 -4.95 -6.38 5.00
CA CYS A 23 -5.33 -5.21 4.20
C CYS A 23 -4.11 -4.67 3.42
N ILE A 24 -2.99 -4.44 4.11
CA ILE A 24 -1.75 -3.98 3.46
C ILE A 24 -1.27 -4.96 2.38
N TYR A 25 -1.31 -6.27 2.63
CA TYR A 25 -0.93 -7.26 1.61
C TYR A 25 -1.87 -7.26 0.40
N ARG A 26 -3.17 -7.00 0.61
CA ARG A 26 -4.12 -6.84 -0.50
C ARG A 26 -3.79 -5.60 -1.31
N TRP A 27 -3.56 -4.46 -0.66
CA TRP A 27 -3.14 -3.22 -1.32
C TRP A 27 -1.87 -3.39 -2.14
N CYS A 28 -0.89 -4.14 -1.63
CA CYS A 28 0.31 -4.49 -2.40
C CYS A 28 -0.02 -5.36 -3.64
N ARG A 29 -0.94 -6.32 -3.49
CA ARG A 29 -1.34 -7.25 -4.58
C ARG A 29 -2.19 -6.59 -5.65
N THR A 30 -3.05 -5.64 -5.27
CA THR A 30 -3.93 -4.93 -6.20
C THR A 30 -3.25 -3.75 -6.88
N GLY A 31 -2.01 -3.43 -6.51
CA GLY A 31 -1.27 -2.29 -7.05
C GLY A 31 -1.69 -0.95 -6.45
N TYR A 32 -2.45 -0.95 -5.34
CA TYR A 32 -2.73 0.28 -4.60
C TYR A 32 -1.43 0.90 -4.06
N PHE A 33 -0.49 0.06 -3.63
CA PHE A 33 0.88 0.49 -3.41
C PHE A 33 1.77 0.06 -4.57
N LEU A 34 2.61 0.99 -5.04
CA LEU A 34 3.75 0.64 -5.87
C LEU A 34 4.69 -0.24 -5.03
N SER A 35 4.63 -1.54 -5.27
CA SER A 35 5.29 -2.52 -4.43
C SER A 35 5.73 -3.73 -5.22
N HIS A 36 6.81 -4.35 -4.77
CA HIS A 36 7.36 -5.57 -5.37
C HIS A 36 7.92 -6.49 -4.28
N LYS A 37 8.19 -7.76 -4.64
CA LYS A 37 8.77 -8.74 -3.73
C LYS A 37 10.25 -8.96 -4.01
N VAL A 38 11.07 -8.95 -2.96
CA VAL A 38 12.48 -9.34 -3.00
C VAL A 38 12.72 -10.38 -1.90
N GLY A 39 13.12 -11.59 -2.29
CA GLY A 39 13.33 -12.70 -1.33
C GLY A 39 12.09 -13.03 -0.48
N GLY A 40 10.90 -12.94 -1.08
CA GLY A 40 9.62 -13.19 -0.40
C GLY A 40 9.12 -12.05 0.50
N ARG A 41 9.90 -10.97 0.66
CA ARG A 41 9.51 -9.78 1.45
C ARG A 41 9.01 -8.68 0.53
N TRP A 42 7.90 -8.05 0.90
CA TRP A 42 7.38 -6.89 0.18
C TRP A 42 8.25 -5.66 0.44
N ARG A 43 8.50 -4.90 -0.62
CA ARG A 43 9.18 -3.61 -0.67
C ARG A 43 8.19 -2.61 -1.26
N ILE A 44 7.78 -1.63 -0.46
CA ILE A 44 6.78 -0.63 -0.85
C ILE A 44 7.52 0.68 -1.05
N ASP A 45 7.31 1.31 -2.20
CA ASP A 45 7.97 2.58 -2.53
C ASP A 45 7.41 3.69 -1.62
N PRO A 46 8.24 4.45 -0.90
CA PRO A 46 7.78 5.58 -0.08
C PRO A 46 7.37 6.79 -0.91
N ASP A 47 7.85 6.90 -2.16
CA ASP A 47 7.57 8.04 -3.04
C ASP A 47 6.16 7.95 -3.68
N ILE A 48 5.23 7.28 -2.99
CA ILE A 48 3.83 7.31 -3.37
C ILE A 48 3.29 8.64 -2.90
N ASP A 49 3.16 9.57 -3.85
CA ASP A 49 2.33 10.73 -3.67
C ASP A 49 0.90 10.24 -3.37
N LEU A 50 0.44 10.44 -2.13
CA LEU A 50 -0.91 10.07 -1.72
C LEU A 50 -1.96 10.81 -2.58
N GLU A 51 -1.60 11.97 -3.14
CA GLU A 51 -2.42 12.65 -4.15
C GLU A 51 -2.47 11.90 -5.48
N SER A 52 -1.44 11.17 -5.88
CA SER A 52 -1.51 10.30 -7.08
C SER A 52 -2.45 9.10 -6.88
N LEU A 53 -2.69 8.73 -5.62
CA LEU A 53 -3.72 7.75 -5.24
C LEU A 53 -5.14 8.34 -5.24
N SER A 54 -5.32 9.65 -5.44
CA SER A 54 -6.62 10.27 -5.73
C SER A 54 -7.15 9.93 -7.13
N ASN A 55 -6.61 8.90 -7.78
CA ASN A 55 -7.27 8.28 -8.91
C ASN A 55 -8.69 7.86 -8.49
N PRO A 56 -9.76 8.32 -9.19
CA PRO A 56 -11.15 7.98 -8.83
C PRO A 56 -11.42 6.47 -8.79
N MET A 57 -10.56 5.65 -9.41
CA MET A 57 -10.59 4.19 -9.30
C MET A 57 -10.29 3.70 -7.86
N ASN A 58 -9.39 4.38 -7.14
CA ASN A 58 -9.07 4.03 -5.77
C ASN A 58 -10.23 4.36 -4.83
N GLU A 59 -10.92 5.47 -5.05
CA GLU A 59 -12.11 5.84 -4.27
C GLU A 59 -13.22 4.79 -4.41
N GLN A 60 -13.44 4.24 -5.61
CA GLN A 60 -14.35 3.10 -5.82
C GLN A 60 -13.90 1.82 -5.11
N ILE A 61 -12.58 1.55 -5.06
CA ILE A 61 -12.05 0.43 -4.29
C ILE A 61 -12.29 0.66 -2.79
N TRP A 62 -12.12 1.88 -2.29
CA TRP A 62 -12.39 2.28 -0.90
C TRP A 62 -13.87 2.18 -0.54
N GLU A 63 -14.77 2.70 -1.37
CA GLU A 63 -16.21 2.55 -1.19
C GLU A 63 -16.66 1.10 -1.29
N GLY A 64 -16.07 0.32 -2.21
CA GLY A 64 -16.28 -1.12 -2.32
C GLY A 64 -15.81 -1.90 -1.09
N MET A 65 -14.76 -1.42 -0.40
CA MET A 65 -14.33 -1.97 0.88
C MET A 65 -15.28 -1.57 2.01
N ARG A 66 -15.69 -0.30 2.08
CA ARG A 66 -16.59 0.23 3.12
C ARG A 66 -18.01 -0.33 3.05
N SER A 67 -18.54 -0.55 1.84
CA SER A 67 -19.91 -1.10 1.61
C SER A 67 -20.05 -2.59 1.90
N ARG A 68 -18.93 -3.31 2.08
CA ARG A 68 -18.93 -4.74 2.39
C ARG A 68 -18.87 -5.04 3.88
N ASP A 69 -19.12 -4.04 4.74
CA ASP A 69 -19.04 -4.12 6.21
C ASP A 69 -17.76 -4.85 6.67
N TRP A 70 -16.61 -4.37 6.20
CA TRP A 70 -15.28 -4.78 6.68
C TRP A 70 -14.72 -3.76 7.66
#